data_AF-A0A7D9DYY9-F1
#
_entry.id   AF-A0A7D9DYY9-F1
#
_cell.length_a   1.000
_cell.length_b   1.000
_cell.length_c   1.000
_cell.angle_alpha   90.00
_cell.angle_beta   90.00
_cell.angle_gamma   90.00
#
_symmetry.space_group_name_H-M   'P 1'
#
loop_
_entity.id
_entity.type
_entity.pdbx_description
1 polymer ?
#
loop_
_entity_poly.entity_id
_entity_poly.type
_entity_poly.pdbx_seq_one_letter_code
_entity_poly.pdbx_strand_id
1 'polypeptide(L)'
;MHSLVIGGFYLRSRYSPGSGDKTLDIIKRNRDRIHAGVAHCFTGSKEEAHSILDQGLFIGVTGCSFKTEENLEVVKSIPAEKLMIETDAPWCDIRPTHAGFQYIKTKFDTKKKEKWQEGWCVKSRNEPTHLIQVLEVLAAVKELEISELAETVFQNTMNVFFNESQSEDK
;
A
#
# COMPACT_ATOMS: atom_id res chain seq x y z
N MET A 1 -11.31 -14.83 -5.38
CA MET A 1 -10.82 -15.36 -4.08
C MET A 1 -10.94 -14.20 -3.09
N HIS A 2 -11.82 -14.37 -2.10
CA HIS A 2 -12.34 -13.36 -1.18
C HIS A 2 -11.28 -12.85 -0.21
N SER A 3 -11.43 -11.62 0.29
CA SER A 3 -11.20 -11.26 1.70
C SER A 3 -11.71 -9.85 2.01
N LEU A 4 -12.46 -9.77 3.11
CA LEU A 4 -12.98 -8.63 3.86
C LEU A 4 -12.38 -8.79 5.27
N VAL A 5 -11.95 -7.71 5.92
CA VAL A 5 -11.72 -7.70 7.37
C VAL A 5 -12.47 -6.51 7.95
N ILE A 6 -13.28 -6.77 8.98
CA ILE A 6 -14.01 -5.77 9.76
C ILE A 6 -13.28 -5.64 11.10
N GLY A 7 -12.90 -4.41 11.42
CA GLY A 7 -11.98 -3.98 12.48
C GLY A 7 -11.19 -2.74 12.02
N GLY A 8 -10.92 -2.66 10.72
CA GLY A 8 -10.52 -1.47 9.95
C GLY A 8 -10.93 -1.73 8.49
N PHE A 9 -11.64 -0.81 7.85
CA PHE A 9 -12.25 -1.08 6.54
C PHE A 9 -11.17 -1.17 5.44
N TYR A 10 -11.12 -2.30 4.74
CA TYR A 10 -10.20 -2.52 3.63
C TYR A 10 -10.91 -2.25 2.29
N LEU A 11 -10.55 -1.16 1.63
CA LEU A 11 -11.17 -0.76 0.36
C LEU A 11 -10.30 -1.23 -0.80
N ARG A 12 -10.82 -2.21 -1.55
CA ARG A 12 -10.27 -2.57 -2.86
C ARG A 12 -11.09 -1.92 -3.95
N SER A 13 -10.53 -0.93 -4.61
CA SER A 13 -11.10 -0.40 -5.84
C SER A 13 -10.06 -0.47 -6.96
N ARG A 14 -10.36 -1.27 -7.99
CA ARG A 14 -9.65 -1.14 -9.27
C ARG A 14 -10.40 -0.09 -10.06
N TYR A 15 -9.95 1.17 -9.93
CA TYR A 15 -10.59 2.31 -10.58
C TYR A 15 -10.42 2.19 -12.11
N SER A 16 -11.45 1.69 -12.80
CA SER A 16 -11.71 2.05 -14.19
C SER A 16 -12.37 3.43 -14.23
N PRO A 17 -12.27 4.19 -15.33
CA PRO A 17 -13.01 5.45 -15.50
C PRO A 17 -14.49 5.28 -15.09
N GLY A 18 -14.94 6.04 -14.09
CA GLY A 18 -16.31 6.01 -13.54
C GLY A 18 -16.62 5.02 -12.41
N SER A 19 -15.70 4.13 -12.01
CA SER A 19 -15.91 3.17 -10.90
C SER A 19 -15.45 3.69 -9.53
N GLY A 20 -14.37 4.47 -9.50
CA GLY A 20 -14.56 5.90 -9.35
C GLY A 20 -15.07 6.46 -8.02
N ASP A 21 -15.39 7.73 -8.12
CA ASP A 21 -16.74 8.28 -8.00
C ASP A 21 -17.77 7.40 -7.29
N LYS A 22 -18.14 6.21 -7.82
CA LYS A 22 -19.15 5.35 -7.18
C LYS A 22 -18.70 4.79 -5.83
N THR A 23 -17.43 4.40 -5.71
CA THR A 23 -16.88 3.89 -4.45
C THR A 23 -16.75 5.02 -3.42
N LEU A 24 -16.22 6.16 -3.84
CA LEU A 24 -16.13 7.37 -3.01
C LEU A 24 -17.51 7.87 -2.56
N ASP A 25 -18.51 7.83 -3.42
CA ASP A 25 -19.89 8.17 -3.06
C ASP A 25 -20.47 7.25 -1.99
N ILE A 26 -20.27 5.93 -2.11
CA ILE A 26 -20.70 4.97 -1.08
C ILE A 26 -19.99 5.24 0.25
N ILE A 27 -18.68 5.52 0.21
CA ILE A 27 -17.89 5.86 1.41
C ILE A 27 -18.45 7.12 2.05
N LYS A 28 -18.65 8.20 1.27
CA LYS A 28 -19.21 9.47 1.75
C LYS A 28 -20.57 9.29 2.43
N ARG A 29 -21.45 8.49 1.82
CA ARG A 29 -22.79 8.19 2.37
C ARG A 29 -22.80 7.32 3.62
N ASN A 30 -21.69 6.64 3.94
CA ASN A 30 -21.57 5.76 5.11
C ASN A 30 -20.39 6.16 6.00
N ARG A 31 -19.90 7.41 5.89
CA ARG A 31 -18.62 7.80 6.50
C ARG A 31 -18.67 7.75 8.02
N ASP A 32 -19.80 8.10 8.61
CA ASP A 32 -20.13 7.98 10.03
C ASP A 32 -20.09 6.53 10.56
N ARG A 33 -20.25 5.55 9.67
CA ARG A 33 -20.24 4.12 10.00
C ARG A 33 -18.87 3.47 9.81
N ILE A 34 -17.90 4.20 9.26
CA ILE A 34 -16.54 3.74 8.99
C ILE A 34 -15.61 4.40 9.99
N HIS A 35 -15.09 3.63 10.93
CA HIS A 35 -14.20 4.18 11.97
C HIS A 35 -12.84 4.60 11.39
N ALA A 36 -12.19 3.68 10.69
CA ALA A 36 -10.92 3.88 9.99
C ALA A 36 -10.86 2.94 8.78
N GLY A 37 -9.99 3.26 7.82
CA GLY A 37 -9.78 2.40 6.67
C GLY A 37 -8.66 2.88 5.75
N VAL A 38 -8.29 2.00 4.82
CA VAL A 38 -7.23 2.22 3.85
C VAL A 38 -7.72 1.89 2.44
N ALA A 39 -7.34 2.72 1.46
CA ALA A 39 -7.43 2.38 0.06
C ALA A 39 -6.21 1.54 -0.33
N HIS A 40 -6.42 0.24 -0.46
CA HIS A 40 -5.38 -0.76 -0.71
C HIS A 40 -4.86 -0.70 -2.15
N CYS A 41 -3.56 -0.96 -2.31
CA CYS A 41 -2.82 -1.11 -3.56
C CYS A 41 -3.13 0.04 -4.52
N PHE A 42 -2.93 1.26 -4.02
CA PHE A 42 -3.33 2.47 -4.70
C PHE A 42 -2.43 2.74 -5.91
N THR A 43 -3.04 2.95 -7.07
CA THR A 43 -2.39 3.31 -8.33
C THR A 43 -3.12 4.43 -9.06
N GLY A 44 -3.94 5.20 -8.34
CA GLY A 44 -4.77 6.29 -8.89
C GLY A 44 -3.99 7.60 -9.06
N SER A 45 -4.70 8.66 -9.42
CA SER A 45 -4.13 10.01 -9.61
C SER A 45 -3.94 10.77 -8.29
N LYS A 46 -3.31 11.96 -8.34
CA LYS A 46 -3.17 12.85 -7.19
C LYS A 46 -4.53 13.33 -6.67
N GLU A 47 -5.45 13.63 -7.57
CA GLU A 47 -6.82 14.07 -7.26
C GLU A 47 -7.62 12.97 -6.57
N GLU A 48 -7.46 11.73 -7.04
CA GLU A 48 -8.09 10.56 -6.40
C GLU A 48 -7.49 10.31 -5.01
N ALA A 49 -6.18 10.43 -4.85
CA ALA A 49 -5.52 10.31 -3.56
C ALA A 49 -6.06 11.36 -2.58
N HIS A 50 -6.11 12.65 -2.97
CA HIS A 50 -6.69 13.71 -2.15
C HIS A 50 -8.15 13.43 -1.78
N SER A 51 -8.96 12.99 -2.75
CA SER A 51 -10.37 12.66 -2.48
C SER A 51 -10.56 11.57 -1.43
N ILE A 52 -9.64 10.61 -1.35
CA ILE A 52 -9.62 9.55 -0.33
C ILE A 52 -9.15 10.11 1.02
N LEU A 53 -8.10 10.93 1.01
CA LEU A 53 -7.54 11.58 2.20
C LEU A 53 -8.55 12.54 2.85
N ASP A 54 -9.37 13.25 2.07
CA ASP A 54 -10.44 14.12 2.55
C ASP A 54 -11.52 13.35 3.31
N GLN A 55 -11.65 12.04 3.07
CA GLN A 55 -12.50 11.16 3.87
C GLN A 55 -11.78 10.65 5.12
N GLY A 56 -10.59 11.16 5.45
CA GLY A 56 -9.79 10.72 6.60
C GLY A 56 -9.25 9.28 6.48
N LEU A 57 -9.30 8.68 5.29
CA LEU A 57 -8.78 7.34 5.02
C LEU A 57 -7.27 7.38 4.72
N PHE A 58 -6.63 6.22 4.81
CA PHE A 58 -5.21 6.02 4.50
C PHE A 58 -5.03 5.49 3.07
N ILE A 59 -3.79 5.56 2.56
CA ILE A 59 -3.39 5.01 1.27
C ILE A 59 -2.39 3.87 1.47
N GLY A 60 -2.71 2.69 0.94
CA GLY A 60 -1.83 1.53 0.89
C GLY A 60 -1.02 1.51 -0.40
N VAL A 61 0.31 1.41 -0.29
CA VAL A 61 1.22 1.36 -1.45
C VAL A 61 1.92 0.01 -1.55
N THR A 62 2.03 -0.49 -2.78
CA THR A 62 2.72 -1.73 -3.13
C THR A 62 3.73 -1.48 -4.24
N GLY A 63 4.41 -2.52 -4.72
CA GLY A 63 5.21 -2.41 -5.94
C GLY A 63 4.41 -2.04 -7.19
N CYS A 64 3.07 -2.19 -7.19
CA CYS A 64 2.23 -1.68 -8.26
C CYS A 64 2.10 -0.15 -8.26
N SER A 65 2.33 0.50 -7.11
CA SER A 65 2.32 1.95 -6.92
C SER A 65 3.63 2.63 -7.36
N PHE A 66 4.60 1.87 -7.89
CA PHE A 66 5.93 2.39 -8.27
C PHE A 66 6.31 2.10 -9.72
N LYS A 67 5.32 1.78 -10.57
CA LYS A 67 5.56 1.34 -11.95
C LYS A 67 6.07 2.46 -12.84
N THR A 68 5.50 3.66 -12.72
CA THR A 68 5.81 4.82 -13.56
C THR A 68 6.28 6.00 -12.72
N GLU A 69 6.96 6.97 -13.35
CA GLU A 69 7.33 8.24 -12.71
C GLU A 69 6.10 8.99 -12.17
N GLU A 70 4.99 8.95 -12.90
CA GLU A 70 3.71 9.51 -12.45
C GLU A 70 3.23 8.85 -11.15
N ASN A 71 3.36 7.52 -11.02
CA ASN A 71 3.00 6.86 -9.77
C ASN A 71 3.92 7.30 -8.61
N LEU A 72 5.23 7.46 -8.87
CA LEU A 72 6.16 7.97 -7.85
C LEU A 72 5.78 9.39 -7.42
N GLU A 73 5.40 10.25 -8.36
CA GLU A 73 4.93 11.61 -8.08
C GLU A 73 3.65 11.64 -7.24
N VAL A 74 2.72 10.73 -7.49
CA VAL A 74 1.50 10.58 -6.68
C VAL A 74 1.85 10.13 -5.26
N VAL A 75 2.71 9.11 -5.13
CA VAL A 75 3.19 8.66 -3.80
C VAL A 75 3.94 9.79 -3.09
N LYS A 76 4.71 10.60 -3.83
CA LYS A 76 5.42 11.77 -3.30
C LYS A 76 4.49 12.88 -2.78
N SER A 77 3.26 13.00 -3.29
CA SER A 77 2.30 13.99 -2.75
C SER A 77 1.56 13.53 -1.49
N ILE A 78 1.56 12.23 -1.16
CA ILE A 78 0.81 11.72 0.01
C ILE A 78 1.64 11.93 1.30
N PRO A 79 1.04 12.48 2.38
CA PRO A 79 1.70 12.61 3.68
C PRO A 79 2.09 11.25 4.29
N ALA A 80 3.24 11.18 4.98
CA ALA A 80 3.77 9.93 5.53
C ALA A 80 2.84 9.31 6.59
N GLU A 81 2.20 10.15 7.40
CA GLU A 81 1.20 9.80 8.42
C GLU A 81 -0.13 9.30 7.82
N LYS A 82 -0.27 9.27 6.49
CA LYS A 82 -1.42 8.71 5.78
C LYS A 82 -1.05 7.53 4.88
N LEU A 83 0.19 7.06 4.95
CA LEU A 83 0.69 5.94 4.16
C LEU A 83 0.76 4.64 4.97
N MET A 84 0.47 3.54 4.28
CA MET A 84 0.74 2.16 4.73
C MET A 84 1.45 1.42 3.60
N ILE A 85 2.29 0.43 3.95
CA ILE A 85 3.03 -0.38 2.97
C ILE A 85 2.56 -1.83 2.95
N GLU A 86 2.60 -2.44 1.78
CA GLU A 86 2.13 -3.80 1.56
C GLU A 86 2.81 -4.41 0.34
N THR A 87 2.88 -5.75 0.27
CA THR A 87 3.44 -6.45 -0.89
C THR A 87 2.39 -6.80 -1.94
N ASP A 88 1.15 -7.05 -1.52
CA ASP A 88 0.12 -7.74 -2.32
C ASP A 88 0.62 -9.07 -2.92
N ALA A 89 1.52 -9.75 -2.20
CA ALA A 89 2.08 -11.03 -2.62
C ALA A 89 0.96 -12.06 -2.88
N PRO A 90 1.02 -12.86 -3.97
CA PRO A 90 2.19 -13.09 -4.82
C PRO A 90 2.38 -12.09 -5.98
N TRP A 91 1.60 -11.01 -6.01
CA TRP A 91 1.57 -10.00 -7.06
C TRP A 91 2.45 -8.78 -6.72
N CYS A 92 2.42 -7.77 -7.58
CA CYS A 92 3.08 -6.48 -7.38
C CYS A 92 4.60 -6.54 -7.07
N ASP A 93 5.30 -7.55 -7.61
CA ASP A 93 6.76 -7.58 -7.64
C ASP A 93 7.32 -6.31 -8.32
N ILE A 94 8.38 -5.72 -7.76
CA ILE A 94 9.02 -4.53 -8.32
C ILE A 94 10.05 -4.98 -9.36
N ARG A 95 9.74 -4.78 -10.63
CA ARG A 95 10.51 -5.31 -11.75
C ARG A 95 11.55 -4.30 -12.25
N PRO A 96 12.63 -4.74 -12.92
CA PRO A 96 13.62 -3.84 -13.52
C PRO A 96 13.08 -2.76 -14.45
N THR A 97 11.89 -2.97 -15.02
CA THR A 97 11.21 -2.01 -15.90
C THR A 97 10.40 -0.95 -15.17
N HIS A 98 10.24 -1.06 -13.85
CA HIS A 98 9.48 -0.10 -13.04
C HIS A 98 10.38 1.07 -12.61
N ALA A 99 9.82 2.28 -12.59
CA ALA A 99 10.54 3.50 -12.17
C ALA A 99 11.16 3.36 -10.77
N GLY A 100 10.46 2.74 -9.83
CA GLY A 100 10.95 2.54 -8.46
C GLY A 100 12.10 1.54 -8.31
N PHE A 101 12.38 0.70 -9.31
CA PHE A 101 13.35 -0.39 -9.17
C PHE A 101 14.76 0.08 -8.81
N GLN A 102 15.14 1.28 -9.30
CA GLN A 102 16.45 1.87 -9.06
C GLN A 102 16.76 2.14 -7.58
N TYR A 103 15.74 2.25 -6.74
CA TYR A 103 15.91 2.53 -5.30
C TYR A 103 16.06 1.28 -4.45
N ILE A 104 15.85 0.08 -5.01
CA ILE A 104 15.93 -1.17 -4.26
C ILE A 104 17.38 -1.53 -3.98
N LYS A 105 17.71 -1.67 -2.70
CA LYS A 105 19.03 -2.06 -2.20
C LYS A 105 19.04 -3.53 -1.79
N THR A 106 18.01 -3.99 -1.08
CA THR A 106 17.91 -5.36 -0.58
C THR A 106 17.48 -6.33 -1.69
N LYS A 107 18.26 -7.39 -1.90
CA LYS A 107 17.97 -8.44 -2.89
C LYS A 107 17.89 -9.81 -2.20
N PHE A 108 17.02 -10.65 -2.72
CA PHE A 108 16.83 -12.03 -2.25
C PHE A 108 17.31 -13.01 -3.32
N ASP A 109 17.89 -14.11 -2.88
CA ASP A 109 18.30 -15.21 -3.74
C ASP A 109 17.06 -15.90 -4.33
N THR A 110 17.04 -16.08 -5.66
CA THR A 110 15.87 -16.63 -6.37
C THR A 110 16.18 -17.86 -7.22
N LYS A 111 15.23 -18.80 -7.28
CA LYS A 111 15.23 -19.95 -8.20
C LYS A 111 14.02 -19.90 -9.14
N LYS A 112 14.13 -20.55 -10.30
CA LYS A 112 12.96 -20.83 -11.14
C LYS A 112 12.00 -21.75 -10.39
N LYS A 113 10.70 -21.64 -10.66
CA LYS A 113 9.64 -22.41 -9.98
C LYS A 113 9.90 -23.93 -10.03
N GLU A 114 10.42 -24.43 -11.15
CA GLU A 114 10.69 -25.86 -11.38
C GLU A 114 11.89 -26.38 -10.57
N LYS A 115 12.71 -25.47 -10.03
CA LYS A 115 13.91 -25.77 -9.24
C LYS A 115 13.80 -25.17 -7.83
N TRP A 116 12.59 -25.19 -7.26
CA TRP A 116 12.36 -24.67 -5.93
C TRP A 116 13.31 -25.32 -4.91
N GLN A 117 13.80 -24.50 -3.99
CA GLN A 117 14.71 -24.91 -2.93
C GLN A 117 14.35 -24.12 -1.66
N GLU A 118 14.34 -24.78 -0.52
CA GLU A 118 14.16 -24.12 0.78
C GLU A 118 15.26 -23.05 1.01
N GLY A 119 14.87 -21.92 1.59
CA GLY A 119 15.74 -20.76 1.78
C GLY A 119 15.90 -19.85 0.55
N TRP A 120 15.29 -20.20 -0.59
CA TRP A 120 15.30 -19.37 -1.80
C TRP A 120 13.89 -18.90 -2.17
N CYS A 121 13.77 -17.65 -2.60
CA CYS A 121 12.53 -17.13 -3.16
C CYS A 121 12.28 -17.71 -4.57
N VAL A 122 11.03 -17.72 -5.03
CA VAL A 122 10.71 -18.09 -6.41
C VAL A 122 10.80 -16.87 -7.31
N LYS A 123 11.58 -16.97 -8.39
CA LYS A 123 11.77 -15.89 -9.36
C LYS A 123 10.42 -15.38 -9.87
N SER A 124 10.22 -14.06 -9.77
CA SER A 124 9.00 -13.34 -10.19
C SER A 124 7.72 -13.71 -9.43
N ARG A 125 7.85 -14.35 -8.25
CA ARG A 125 6.76 -14.51 -7.29
C ARG A 125 7.06 -13.60 -6.11
N ASN A 126 6.25 -12.55 -5.94
CA ASN A 126 6.42 -11.68 -4.78
C ASN A 126 6.09 -12.45 -3.49
N GLU A 127 6.67 -12.01 -2.38
CA GLU A 127 6.54 -12.66 -1.06
C GLU A 127 6.50 -11.58 0.03
N PRO A 128 5.91 -11.86 1.21
CA PRO A 128 5.86 -10.88 2.32
C PRO A 128 7.23 -10.32 2.72
N THR A 129 8.30 -11.11 2.62
CA THR A 129 9.66 -10.65 2.93
C THR A 129 10.15 -9.51 2.03
N HIS A 130 9.57 -9.33 0.84
CA HIS A 130 9.90 -8.24 -0.07
C HIS A 130 9.31 -6.89 0.36
N LEU A 131 8.58 -6.82 1.50
CA LEU A 131 8.06 -5.58 2.06
C LEU A 131 9.16 -4.53 2.26
N ILE A 132 10.38 -4.96 2.59
CA ILE A 132 11.55 -4.06 2.71
C ILE A 132 11.84 -3.32 1.40
N GLN A 133 11.60 -3.95 0.25
CA GLN A 133 11.81 -3.29 -1.05
C GLN A 133 10.76 -2.21 -1.30
N VAL A 134 9.52 -2.40 -0.85
CA VAL A 134 8.48 -1.37 -0.89
C VAL A 134 8.87 -0.18 -0.02
N LEU A 135 9.39 -0.46 1.17
CA LEU A 135 9.87 0.55 2.11
C LEU A 135 11.09 1.32 1.56
N GLU A 136 12.06 0.65 0.95
CA GLU A 136 13.23 1.28 0.33
C GLU A 136 12.85 2.26 -0.77
N VAL A 137 11.92 1.86 -1.65
CA VAL A 137 11.41 2.75 -2.71
C VAL A 137 10.65 3.91 -2.10
N LEU A 138 9.77 3.66 -1.12
CA LEU A 138 9.00 4.72 -0.49
C LEU A 138 9.89 5.74 0.23
N ALA A 139 10.90 5.28 0.98
CA ALA A 139 11.86 6.15 1.67
C ALA A 139 12.60 7.05 0.69
N ALA A 140 13.09 6.49 -0.42
CA ALA A 140 13.79 7.26 -1.45
C ALA A 140 12.88 8.31 -2.12
N VAL A 141 11.64 7.95 -2.46
CA VAL A 141 10.66 8.86 -3.07
C VAL A 141 10.25 9.98 -2.12
N LYS A 142 10.13 9.66 -0.82
CA LYS A 142 9.76 10.62 0.22
C LYS A 142 10.91 11.48 0.72
N GLU A 143 12.15 11.11 0.39
CA GLU A 143 13.36 11.75 0.90
C GLU A 143 13.41 11.72 2.44
N LEU A 144 12.99 10.58 3.03
CA LEU A 144 12.95 10.35 4.47
C LEU A 144 13.92 9.25 4.88
N GLU A 145 14.42 9.32 6.11
CA GLU A 145 15.21 8.24 6.69
C GLU A 145 14.38 6.97 6.84
N ILE A 146 14.93 5.85 6.37
CA ILE A 146 14.16 4.61 6.22
C ILE A 146 13.64 4.09 7.57
N SER A 147 14.39 4.28 8.66
CA SER A 147 13.99 3.88 10.01
C SER A 147 12.82 4.71 10.55
N GLU A 148 12.83 6.03 10.30
CA GLU A 148 11.75 6.92 10.75
C GLU A 148 10.48 6.66 9.96
N LEU A 149 10.60 6.44 8.65
CA LEU A 149 9.48 6.07 7.81
C LEU A 149 8.92 4.70 8.18
N ALA A 150 9.77 3.71 8.50
CA ALA A 150 9.36 2.39 8.95
C ALA A 150 8.47 2.49 10.19
N GLU A 151 8.92 3.25 11.19
CA GLU A 151 8.16 3.48 12.42
C GLU A 151 6.83 4.17 12.11
N THR A 152 6.85 5.21 11.27
CA THR A 152 5.63 5.95 10.90
C THR A 152 4.58 5.04 10.25
N VAL A 153 4.95 4.28 9.21
CA VAL A 153 3.99 3.40 8.51
C VAL A 153 3.56 2.21 9.36
N PHE A 154 4.42 1.75 10.28
CA PHE A 154 4.08 0.75 11.27
C PHE A 154 3.01 1.28 12.23
N GLN A 155 3.22 2.45 12.84
CA GLN A 155 2.27 3.06 13.76
C GLN A 155 0.94 3.39 13.07
N ASN A 156 0.97 3.89 11.83
CA ASN A 156 -0.25 4.08 11.03
C ASN A 156 -1.06 2.78 10.93
N THR A 157 -0.39 1.67 10.61
CA THR A 157 -1.00 0.35 10.48
C THR A 157 -1.56 -0.15 11.82
N MET A 158 -0.79 -0.01 12.90
CA MET A 158 -1.21 -0.40 14.25
C MET A 158 -2.44 0.38 14.70
N ASN A 159 -2.46 1.69 14.48
CA ASN A 159 -3.57 2.55 14.86
C ASN A 159 -4.87 2.21 14.13
N VAL A 160 -4.79 1.79 12.86
CA VAL A 160 -5.98 1.51 12.04
C VAL A 160 -6.51 0.09 12.22
N PHE A 161 -5.63 -0.90 12.42
CA PHE A 161 -6.04 -2.31 12.41
C PHE A 161 -5.93 -3.03 13.75
N PHE A 162 -5.13 -2.51 14.69
CA PHE A 162 -4.72 -3.26 15.88
C PHE A 162 -4.89 -2.46 17.18
N ASN A 163 -5.44 -1.26 17.15
CA ASN A 163 -5.75 -0.51 18.36
C ASN A 163 -7.11 -0.94 18.93
N GLU A 164 -7.09 -1.57 20.11
CA GLU A 164 -8.28 -2.13 20.79
C GLU A 164 -9.14 -1.07 21.52
N SER A 165 -8.66 0.18 21.62
CA SER A 165 -9.23 1.23 22.48
C SER A 165 -10.42 2.01 21.91
N GLN A 166 -11.09 1.52 20.87
CA GLN A 166 -12.18 2.27 20.18
C GLN A 166 -13.54 1.55 20.23
N SER A 167 -13.77 0.67 21.21
CA SER A 167 -15.00 -0.13 21.33
C SER A 167 -16.00 0.36 22.40
N GLU A 168 -15.72 1.44 23.14
CA GLU A 168 -16.55 1.82 24.30
C GLU A 168 -17.51 3.01 24.14
N ASP A 169 -17.48 3.80 23.06
CA ASP A 169 -18.48 4.87 22.87
C ASP A 169 -19.52 4.49 21.79
N LYS A 170 -20.59 3.83 22.25
CA LYS A 170 -21.89 3.76 21.56
C LYS A 170 -23.03 4.11 22.52
#